data_AF-A0A958QVX6-F1
#
_entry.id   AF-A0A958QVX6-F1
#
_cell.length_a   1.000
_cell.length_b   1.000
_cell.length_c   1.000
_cell.angle_alpha   90.00
_cell.angle_beta   90.00
_cell.angle_gamma   90.00
#
_symmetry.space_group_name_H-M   'P 1'
#
loop_
_entity.id
_entity.type
_entity.pdbx_description
1 polymer ?
#
loop_
_entity_poly.entity_id
_entity_poly.type
_entity_poly.pdbx_seq_one_letter_code
_entity_poly.pdbx_strand_id
1 'polypeptide(L)'
;MQNLLSAVRERVTADLKVLDTLRTEYANFPVVDGITVGQLLNGARYPVLVGAGTSSVDPQRGLFIRGIPIGELQQQGVSTDQVLGLLLTGELPSQQIVTEIRARMVQIVNRLPVLTEVKRFIKSGAMTGAAPMTRMEIALAALGTNLRANRSQSLSDDPLEVALDDCLTMACGAMIAAAMINNPNLQLSMLWESLDDSRSLDAFYAEMMCPEPDVTVDVWREFIRLFQVNHCDHGRGNASAHAATVVGSTRGTLAEA
;
A
#
# COMPACT_ATOMS: atom_id res chain seq x y z
N MET A 1 7.48 -7.46 24.02
CA MET A 1 6.99 -7.88 22.69
C MET A 1 6.67 -6.61 21.91
N GLN A 2 7.28 -6.43 20.74
CA GLN A 2 7.23 -5.19 19.96
C GLN A 2 5.88 -5.08 19.22
N ASN A 3 5.22 -3.92 19.28
CA ASN A 3 3.99 -3.63 18.54
C ASN A 3 4.30 -2.95 17.20
N LEU A 4 3.34 -2.89 16.28
CA LEU A 4 3.53 -2.35 14.93
C LEU A 4 4.08 -0.91 14.96
N LEU A 5 3.49 -0.02 15.76
CA LEU A 5 3.92 1.38 15.82
C LEU A 5 5.39 1.50 16.29
N SER A 6 5.78 0.71 17.30
CA SER A 6 7.16 0.71 17.81
C SER A 6 8.16 0.16 16.78
N ALA A 7 7.79 -0.87 16.00
CA ALA A 7 8.61 -1.40 14.91
C ALA A 7 8.77 -0.39 13.76
N VAL A 8 7.67 0.26 13.36
CA VAL A 8 7.71 1.33 12.36
C VAL A 8 8.57 2.50 12.84
N ARG A 9 8.45 2.89 14.11
CA ARG A 9 9.25 3.99 14.69
C ARG A 9 10.74 3.67 14.70
N GLU A 10 11.11 2.44 15.02
CA GLU A 10 12.50 1.98 14.96
C GLU A 10 13.05 2.07 13.53
N ARG A 11 12.29 1.57 12.55
CA ARG A 11 12.66 1.66 11.13
C ARG A 11 12.83 3.11 10.66
N VAL A 12 11.85 3.97 10.96
CA VAL A 12 11.92 5.40 10.62
C VAL A 12 13.13 6.05 11.26
N THR A 13 13.42 5.75 12.53
CA THR A 13 14.60 6.28 13.23
C THR A 13 15.89 5.84 12.55
N ALA A 14 15.99 4.58 12.13
CA ALA A 14 17.14 4.06 11.41
C ALA A 14 17.29 4.72 10.03
N ASP A 15 16.19 4.88 9.28
CA ASP A 15 16.19 5.53 7.97
C ASP A 15 16.59 7.02 8.08
N LEU A 16 16.10 7.73 9.09
CA LEU A 16 16.46 9.13 9.34
C LEU A 16 17.94 9.30 9.63
N LYS A 17 18.58 8.36 10.35
CA LYS A 17 20.04 8.39 10.57
C LYS A 17 20.80 8.27 9.25
N VAL A 18 20.40 7.34 8.39
CA VAL A 18 21.02 7.17 7.06
C VAL A 18 20.84 8.45 6.22
N LEU A 19 19.64 9.02 6.20
CA LEU A 19 19.37 10.27 5.49
C LEU A 19 20.16 11.46 6.03
N ASP A 20 20.36 11.53 7.35
CA ASP A 20 21.18 12.57 7.99
C ASP A 20 22.66 12.43 7.60
N THR A 21 23.21 11.21 7.61
CA THR A 21 24.55 10.93 7.08
C THR A 21 24.67 11.35 5.61
N LEU A 22 23.72 10.97 4.76
CA LEU A 22 23.73 11.35 3.34
C LEU A 22 23.70 12.88 3.15
N ARG A 23 22.94 13.60 3.97
CA ARG A 23 22.84 15.07 3.90
C ARG A 23 24.09 15.78 4.45
N THR A 24 24.70 15.25 5.50
CA THR A 24 25.83 15.90 6.16
C THR A 24 27.14 15.61 5.45
N GLU A 25 27.35 14.36 5.02
CA GLU A 25 28.61 13.92 4.43
C GLU A 25 28.61 13.98 2.90
N TYR A 26 27.45 13.81 2.24
CA TYR A 26 27.38 13.62 0.79
C TYR A 26 26.54 14.68 0.05
N ALA A 27 25.96 15.69 0.73
CA ALA A 27 25.12 16.69 0.05
C ALA A 27 25.86 17.48 -1.04
N ASN A 28 27.17 17.67 -0.89
CA ASN A 28 28.00 18.40 -1.84
C ASN A 28 28.81 17.45 -2.75
N PHE A 29 28.44 16.16 -2.83
CA PHE A 29 29.14 15.24 -3.71
C PHE A 29 28.94 15.68 -5.18
N PRO A 30 30.02 15.94 -5.94
CA PRO A 30 29.99 16.90 -7.04
C PRO A 30 29.13 16.47 -8.24
N VAL A 31 29.01 15.17 -8.50
CA VAL A 31 28.14 14.65 -9.58
C VAL A 31 27.66 13.26 -9.18
N VAL A 32 26.35 13.08 -9.06
CA VAL A 32 25.70 11.78 -8.87
C VAL A 32 25.41 11.12 -10.22
N ASP A 33 25.04 11.92 -11.23
CA ASP A 33 24.84 11.48 -12.62
C ASP A 33 24.86 12.70 -13.59
N GLY A 34 25.12 12.46 -14.88
CA GLY A 34 25.07 13.49 -15.93
C GLY A 34 23.72 13.52 -16.65
N ILE A 35 23.09 14.70 -16.73
CA ILE A 35 21.79 14.86 -17.40
C ILE A 35 21.98 15.55 -18.77
N THR A 36 21.49 14.90 -19.82
CA THR A 36 21.48 15.46 -21.18
C THR A 36 20.19 16.22 -21.48
N VAL A 37 20.24 17.16 -22.43
CA VAL A 37 19.03 17.86 -22.94
C VAL A 37 17.98 16.87 -23.46
N GLY A 38 18.42 15.80 -24.12
CA GLY A 38 17.52 14.75 -24.60
C GLY A 38 16.75 14.07 -23.47
N GLN A 39 17.38 13.81 -22.33
CA GLN A 39 16.69 13.24 -21.17
C GLN A 39 15.68 14.23 -20.58
N LEU A 40 16.03 15.52 -20.49
CA LEU A 40 15.11 16.56 -20.01
C LEU A 40 13.84 16.65 -20.86
N LEU A 41 13.97 16.58 -22.19
CA LEU A 41 12.84 16.69 -23.11
C LEU A 41 12.00 15.41 -23.21
N ASN A 42 12.54 14.25 -22.81
CA ASN A 42 11.89 12.95 -23.01
C ASN A 42 11.48 12.29 -21.69
N GLY A 43 11.12 13.08 -20.68
CA GLY A 43 10.57 12.58 -19.42
C GLY A 43 11.62 12.00 -18.46
N ALA A 44 12.84 12.53 -18.50
CA ALA A 44 13.94 12.14 -17.62
C ALA A 44 14.20 10.63 -17.56
N ARG A 45 14.35 10.01 -18.74
CA ARG A 45 14.74 8.59 -18.84
C ARG A 45 16.17 8.39 -18.36
N TYR A 46 16.36 7.43 -17.44
CA TYR A 46 17.63 6.96 -16.88
C TYR A 46 18.24 7.67 -15.65
N PRO A 47 18.19 8.99 -15.43
CA PRO A 47 18.77 9.56 -14.22
C PRO A 47 17.98 9.12 -12.99
N VAL A 48 18.70 8.88 -11.89
CA VAL A 48 18.08 8.60 -10.59
C VAL A 48 17.57 9.92 -10.01
N LEU A 49 16.24 10.12 -10.03
CA LEU A 49 15.61 11.34 -9.52
C LEU A 49 15.07 11.21 -8.10
N VAL A 50 14.78 9.99 -7.64
CA VAL A 50 14.12 9.72 -6.35
C VAL A 50 14.70 8.45 -5.73
N GLY A 51 15.22 8.55 -4.51
CA GLY A 51 15.68 7.38 -3.77
C GLY A 51 14.52 6.50 -3.29
N ALA A 52 14.61 5.18 -3.48
CA ALA A 52 13.63 4.20 -3.02
C ALA A 52 14.21 3.34 -1.88
N GLY A 53 13.61 3.42 -0.70
CA GLY A 53 14.05 2.63 0.49
C GLY A 53 13.30 1.32 0.71
N THR A 54 12.21 1.09 -0.04
CA THR A 54 11.30 -0.07 0.12
C THR A 54 11.60 -1.19 -0.87
N SER A 55 12.08 -0.87 -2.06
CA SER A 55 12.44 -1.86 -3.08
C SER A 55 13.58 -1.37 -3.99
N SER A 56 14.26 -2.31 -4.62
CA SER A 56 15.29 -2.07 -5.63
C SER A 56 15.23 -3.15 -6.71
N VAL A 57 15.76 -2.84 -7.89
CA VAL A 57 15.80 -3.77 -9.02
C VAL A 57 17.25 -3.97 -9.43
N ASP A 58 17.72 -5.20 -9.28
CA ASP A 58 19.02 -5.64 -9.75
C ASP A 58 18.90 -6.14 -11.20
N PRO A 59 19.78 -5.73 -12.13
CA PRO A 59 19.70 -6.15 -13.53
C PRO A 59 19.83 -7.67 -13.77
N GLN A 60 20.44 -8.41 -12.85
CA GLN A 60 20.66 -9.86 -12.96
C GLN A 60 19.72 -10.64 -12.06
N ARG A 61 19.43 -10.12 -10.88
CA ARG A 61 18.68 -10.83 -9.82
C ARG A 61 17.22 -10.39 -9.72
N GLY A 62 16.82 -9.34 -10.42
CA GLY A 62 15.44 -8.85 -10.45
C GLY A 62 15.07 -8.01 -9.23
N LEU A 63 13.80 -8.08 -8.84
CA LEU A 63 13.21 -7.23 -7.80
C LEU A 63 13.56 -7.71 -6.38
N PHE A 64 13.91 -6.76 -5.53
CA PHE A 64 14.11 -6.92 -4.11
C PHE A 64 13.11 -6.05 -3.35
N ILE A 65 12.48 -6.63 -2.33
CA ILE A 65 11.64 -5.90 -1.38
C ILE A 65 12.39 -5.88 -0.05
N ARG A 66 12.75 -4.68 0.42
CA ARG A 66 13.58 -4.48 1.63
C ARG A 66 14.83 -5.37 1.68
N GLY A 67 15.47 -5.56 0.52
CA GLY A 67 16.69 -6.37 0.39
C GLY A 67 16.46 -7.89 0.26
N ILE A 68 15.22 -8.36 0.29
CA ILE A 68 14.88 -9.78 0.08
C ILE A 68 14.45 -9.98 -1.39
N PRO A 69 15.05 -10.93 -2.14
CA PRO A 69 14.60 -11.24 -3.49
C PRO A 69 13.12 -11.62 -3.53
N ILE A 70 12.35 -11.09 -4.49
CA ILE A 70 10.91 -11.37 -4.60
C ILE A 70 10.62 -12.87 -4.72
N GLY A 71 11.49 -13.61 -5.40
CA GLY A 71 11.37 -15.07 -5.54
C GLY A 71 11.48 -15.82 -4.20
N GLU A 72 12.26 -15.32 -3.25
CA GLU A 72 12.35 -15.92 -1.91
C GLU A 72 11.07 -15.69 -1.12
N LEU A 73 10.46 -14.50 -1.23
CA LEU A 73 9.16 -14.19 -0.61
C LEU A 73 8.04 -15.09 -1.16
N GLN A 74 8.05 -15.33 -2.47
CA GLN A 74 7.09 -16.25 -3.12
C GLN A 74 7.24 -17.67 -2.59
N GLN A 75 8.46 -18.20 -2.57
CA GLN A 75 8.76 -19.57 -2.12
C GLN A 75 8.47 -19.81 -0.65
N GLN A 76 8.68 -18.79 0.19
CA GLN A 76 8.35 -18.85 1.62
C GLN A 76 6.84 -18.77 1.90
N GLY A 77 6.01 -18.55 0.88
CA GLY A 77 4.57 -18.43 1.06
C GLY A 77 4.16 -17.14 1.77
N VAL A 78 4.95 -16.08 1.66
CA VAL A 78 4.68 -14.79 2.32
C VAL A 78 3.29 -14.28 1.89
N SER A 79 2.49 -13.86 2.87
CA SER A 79 1.14 -13.34 2.68
C SER A 79 1.13 -11.83 2.46
N THR A 80 0.00 -11.27 2.04
CA THR A 80 -0.11 -9.83 1.72
C THR A 80 0.08 -8.94 2.94
N ASP A 81 -0.45 -9.35 4.08
CA ASP A 81 -0.26 -8.68 5.37
C ASP A 81 1.17 -8.81 5.90
N GLN A 82 1.86 -9.91 5.61
CA GLN A 82 3.28 -10.05 5.92
C GLN A 82 4.15 -9.14 5.03
N VAL A 83 3.89 -9.07 3.72
CA VAL A 83 4.65 -8.17 2.83
C VAL A 83 4.35 -6.70 3.14
N LEU A 84 3.12 -6.36 3.52
CA LEU A 84 2.78 -5.02 4.02
C LEU A 84 3.57 -4.70 5.29
N GLY A 85 3.63 -5.63 6.24
CA GLY A 85 4.47 -5.49 7.43
C GLY A 85 5.94 -5.29 7.08
N LEU A 86 6.50 -6.10 6.18
CA LEU A 86 7.86 -5.97 5.67
C LEU A 86 8.13 -4.58 5.10
N LEU A 87 7.22 -4.06 4.26
CA LEU A 87 7.35 -2.72 3.69
C LEU A 87 7.37 -1.63 4.77
N LEU A 88 6.58 -1.79 5.83
CA LEU A 88 6.47 -0.82 6.93
C LEU A 88 7.64 -0.88 7.92
N THR A 89 8.08 -2.08 8.31
CA THR A 89 9.07 -2.30 9.36
C THR A 89 10.49 -2.54 8.82
N GLY A 90 10.63 -2.90 7.54
CA GLY A 90 11.90 -3.24 6.90
C GLY A 90 12.35 -4.68 7.10
N GLU A 91 11.64 -5.48 7.90
CA GLU A 91 11.94 -6.88 8.18
C GLU A 91 10.66 -7.71 8.18
N LEU A 92 10.77 -9.03 7.95
CA LEU A 92 9.59 -9.90 7.97
C LEU A 92 8.92 -9.84 9.37
N PRO A 93 7.64 -9.46 9.45
CA PRO A 93 6.98 -9.19 10.71
C PRO A 93 6.75 -10.47 11.51
N SER A 94 6.79 -10.35 12.84
CA SER A 94 6.33 -11.42 13.73
C SER A 94 4.83 -11.64 13.60
N GLN A 95 4.34 -12.82 14.01
CA GLN A 95 2.90 -13.11 14.00
C GLN A 95 2.09 -12.10 14.81
N GLN A 96 2.65 -11.54 15.89
CA GLN A 96 2.00 -10.49 16.67
C GLN A 96 1.75 -9.23 15.84
N ILE A 97 2.76 -8.77 15.10
CA ILE A 97 2.64 -7.57 14.24
C ILE A 97 1.62 -7.85 13.13
N VAL A 98 1.65 -9.04 12.55
CA VAL A 98 0.69 -9.47 11.53
C VAL A 98 -0.75 -9.43 12.06
N THR A 99 -1.00 -10.01 13.24
CA THR A 99 -2.29 -9.94 13.92
C THR A 99 -2.70 -8.49 14.22
N GLU A 100 -1.77 -7.63 14.64
CA GLU A 100 -2.06 -6.21 14.87
C GLU A 100 -2.46 -5.47 13.59
N ILE A 101 -1.77 -5.72 12.46
CA ILE A 101 -2.13 -5.14 11.16
C ILE A 101 -3.57 -5.52 10.79
N ARG A 102 -3.92 -6.80 10.91
CA ARG A 102 -5.29 -7.29 10.63
C ARG A 102 -6.32 -6.65 11.54
N ALA A 103 -6.05 -6.60 12.84
CA ALA A 103 -6.95 -5.99 13.82
C ALA A 103 -7.17 -4.49 13.54
N ARG A 104 -6.12 -3.74 13.20
CA ARG A 104 -6.24 -2.33 12.80
C ARG A 104 -7.06 -2.16 11.52
N MET A 105 -6.87 -3.02 10.51
CA MET A 105 -7.69 -2.99 9.30
C MET A 105 -9.17 -3.26 9.60
N VAL A 106 -9.49 -4.21 10.47
CA VAL A 106 -10.88 -4.44 10.91
C VAL A 106 -11.47 -3.20 11.59
N GLN A 107 -10.71 -2.54 12.48
CA GLN A 107 -11.15 -1.31 13.14
C GLN A 107 -11.38 -0.18 12.15
N ILE A 108 -10.46 0.01 11.19
CA ILE A 108 -10.53 1.00 10.11
C ILE A 108 -11.85 0.86 9.35
N VAL A 109 -12.22 -0.34 8.95
CA VAL A 109 -13.43 -0.50 8.16
C VAL A 109 -14.69 -0.20 8.97
N ASN A 110 -14.74 -0.64 10.23
CA ASN A 110 -15.87 -0.39 11.11
C ASN A 110 -16.13 1.10 11.36
N ARG A 111 -15.09 1.95 11.24
CA ARG A 111 -15.19 3.40 11.45
C ARG A 111 -15.25 4.22 10.15
N LEU A 112 -15.30 3.59 8.96
CA LEU A 112 -15.35 4.29 7.66
C LEU A 112 -16.76 4.29 7.06
N PRO A 113 -17.66 5.19 7.50
CA PRO A 113 -19.00 5.32 6.92
C PRO A 113 -18.96 5.64 5.42
N VAL A 114 -17.89 6.31 4.96
CA VAL A 114 -17.65 6.61 3.55
C VAL A 114 -17.60 5.40 2.64
N LEU A 115 -17.23 4.21 3.15
CA LEU A 115 -17.30 2.98 2.35
C LEU A 115 -18.75 2.65 1.96
N THR A 116 -19.73 3.05 2.78
CA THR A 116 -21.15 2.91 2.43
C THR A 116 -21.56 3.88 1.32
N GLU A 117 -21.01 5.10 1.32
CA GLU A 117 -21.25 6.10 0.28
C GLU A 117 -20.60 5.68 -1.05
N VAL A 118 -19.35 5.25 -1.01
CA VAL A 118 -18.61 4.67 -2.15
C VAL A 118 -19.39 3.48 -2.71
N LYS A 119 -19.86 2.56 -1.86
CA LYS A 119 -20.68 1.43 -2.29
C LYS A 119 -21.98 1.88 -2.95
N ARG A 120 -22.67 2.86 -2.37
CA ARG A 120 -23.93 3.40 -2.93
C ARG A 120 -23.67 4.01 -4.31
N PHE A 121 -22.59 4.77 -4.44
CA PHE A 121 -22.15 5.34 -5.71
C PHE A 121 -21.90 4.24 -6.75
N ILE A 122 -21.09 3.22 -6.43
CA ILE A 122 -20.80 2.09 -7.32
C ILE A 122 -22.10 1.35 -7.71
N LYS A 123 -22.97 1.05 -6.73
CA LYS A 123 -24.24 0.33 -6.96
C LYS A 123 -25.26 1.13 -7.77
N SER A 124 -25.22 2.45 -7.72
CA SER A 124 -26.19 3.30 -8.42
C SER A 124 -26.12 3.16 -9.95
N GLY A 125 -25.07 2.52 -10.48
CA GLY A 125 -24.83 2.45 -11.91
C GLY A 125 -24.29 3.75 -12.50
N ALA A 126 -24.06 4.77 -11.67
CA ALA A 126 -23.30 5.95 -12.04
C ALA A 126 -21.94 5.51 -12.60
N MET A 127 -21.60 6.02 -13.78
CA MET A 127 -20.32 5.73 -14.45
C MET A 127 -20.12 4.26 -14.86
N THR A 128 -21.20 3.52 -15.15
CA THR A 128 -21.12 2.18 -15.78
C THR A 128 -20.33 2.14 -17.10
N GLY A 129 -20.26 3.26 -17.82
CA GLY A 129 -19.39 3.42 -19.00
C GLY A 129 -17.94 3.82 -18.68
N ALA A 130 -17.63 4.22 -17.45
CA ALA A 130 -16.26 4.53 -17.05
C ALA A 130 -15.46 3.26 -16.80
N ALA A 131 -14.16 3.32 -17.14
CA ALA A 131 -13.23 2.24 -16.88
C ALA A 131 -13.10 1.95 -15.36
N PRO A 132 -12.78 0.72 -14.96
CA PRO A 132 -12.62 0.35 -13.54
C PRO A 132 -11.66 1.29 -12.78
N MET A 133 -10.56 1.71 -13.40
CA MET A 133 -9.59 2.63 -12.80
C MET A 133 -10.19 3.99 -12.47
N THR A 134 -11.04 4.57 -13.33
CA THR A 134 -11.71 5.84 -13.04
C THR A 134 -12.64 5.73 -11.85
N ARG A 135 -13.36 4.60 -11.71
CA ARG A 135 -14.21 4.37 -10.53
C ARG A 135 -13.38 4.20 -9.26
N MET A 136 -12.23 3.56 -9.38
CA MET A 136 -11.27 3.40 -8.29
C MET A 136 -10.73 4.75 -7.82
N GLU A 137 -10.28 5.61 -8.73
CA GLU A 137 -9.79 6.96 -8.41
C GLU A 137 -10.86 7.80 -7.66
N ILE A 138 -12.11 7.75 -8.10
CA ILE A 138 -13.22 8.45 -7.43
C ILE A 138 -13.46 7.88 -6.03
N ALA A 139 -13.42 6.55 -5.88
CA ALA A 139 -13.58 5.91 -4.58
C ALA A 139 -12.45 6.29 -3.61
N LEU A 140 -11.20 6.31 -4.08
CA LEU A 140 -10.03 6.73 -3.29
C LEU A 140 -10.08 8.22 -2.91
N ALA A 141 -10.49 9.08 -3.84
CA ALA A 141 -10.67 10.51 -3.56
C ALA A 141 -11.74 10.73 -2.48
N ALA A 142 -12.85 9.98 -2.53
CA ALA A 142 -13.89 10.02 -1.51
C ALA A 142 -13.35 9.55 -0.14
N LEU A 143 -12.60 8.45 -0.09
CA LEU A 143 -11.94 7.98 1.14
C LEU A 143 -11.01 9.05 1.75
N GLY A 144 -10.29 9.81 0.92
CA GLY A 144 -9.42 10.89 1.34
C GLY A 144 -10.09 12.01 2.14
N THR A 145 -11.37 12.30 1.87
CA THR A 145 -12.13 13.31 2.63
C THR A 145 -12.27 12.93 4.10
N ASN A 146 -12.41 11.63 4.38
CA ASN A 146 -12.57 11.12 5.74
C ASN A 146 -11.23 11.09 6.48
N LEU A 147 -10.12 10.83 5.78
CA LEU A 147 -8.79 10.93 6.39
C LEU A 147 -8.51 12.34 6.91
N ARG A 148 -8.91 13.38 6.18
CA ARG A 148 -8.77 14.78 6.65
C ARG A 148 -9.64 15.08 7.85
N ALA A 149 -10.90 14.67 7.81
CA ALA A 149 -11.82 14.84 8.92
C ALA A 149 -11.30 14.11 10.17
N ASN A 150 -10.81 12.88 10.01
CA ASN A 150 -10.25 12.08 11.09
C ASN A 150 -8.96 12.68 11.64
N ARG A 151 -8.08 13.26 10.81
CA ARG A 151 -6.90 14.00 11.29
C ARG A 151 -7.29 15.17 12.20
N SER A 152 -8.36 15.89 11.87
CA SER A 152 -8.87 17.00 12.70
C SER A 152 -9.56 16.54 13.99
N GLN A 153 -9.93 15.26 14.07
CA GLN A 153 -10.57 14.61 15.23
C GLN A 153 -9.69 13.49 15.82
N SER A 154 -8.38 13.49 15.51
CA SER A 154 -7.49 12.37 15.81
C SER A 154 -7.50 12.06 17.30
N LEU A 155 -7.52 10.77 17.63
CA LEU A 155 -7.40 10.27 19.00
C LEU A 155 -5.95 10.28 19.50
N SER A 156 -4.97 10.41 18.60
CA SER A 156 -3.54 10.40 18.91
C SER A 156 -2.86 11.68 18.45
N ASP A 157 -2.03 12.24 19.33
CA ASP A 157 -1.16 13.38 19.06
C ASP A 157 0.18 12.95 18.41
N ASP A 158 0.44 11.64 18.25
CA ASP A 158 1.65 11.14 17.59
C ASP A 158 1.52 11.20 16.06
N PRO A 159 2.30 12.05 15.36
CA PRO A 159 2.21 12.18 13.91
C PRO A 159 2.54 10.87 13.16
N LEU A 160 3.39 10.00 13.73
CA LEU A 160 3.73 8.74 13.10
C LEU A 160 2.57 7.75 13.18
N GLU A 161 1.86 7.73 14.30
CA GLU A 161 0.67 6.89 14.45
C GLU A 161 -0.44 7.35 13.50
N VAL A 162 -0.66 8.66 13.38
CA VAL A 162 -1.62 9.22 12.41
C VAL A 162 -1.25 8.83 10.98
N ALA A 163 0.03 8.95 10.59
CA ALA A 163 0.48 8.57 9.26
C ALA A 163 0.32 7.06 9.00
N LEU A 164 0.63 6.22 9.98
CA LEU A 164 0.44 4.77 9.90
C LEU A 164 -1.04 4.40 9.74
N ASP A 165 -1.91 5.05 10.50
CA ASP A 165 -3.35 4.84 10.45
C ASP A 165 -3.95 5.25 9.09
N ASP A 166 -3.49 6.37 8.52
CA ASP A 166 -3.86 6.79 7.17
C ASP A 166 -3.36 5.81 6.10
N CYS A 167 -2.12 5.31 6.22
CA CYS A 167 -1.55 4.31 5.30
C CYS A 167 -2.40 3.04 5.28
N LEU A 168 -2.70 2.49 6.46
CA LEU A 168 -3.53 1.29 6.57
C LEU A 168 -4.95 1.53 6.09
N THR A 169 -5.49 2.74 6.31
CA THR A 169 -6.81 3.12 5.82
C THR A 169 -6.86 3.15 4.30
N MET A 170 -5.86 3.74 3.64
CA MET A 170 -5.79 3.77 2.18
C MET A 170 -5.61 2.37 1.59
N ALA A 171 -4.73 1.55 2.16
CA ALA A 171 -4.53 0.18 1.71
C ALA A 171 -5.83 -0.65 1.81
N CYS A 172 -6.49 -0.60 2.97
CA CYS A 172 -7.73 -1.33 3.19
C CYS A 172 -8.88 -0.80 2.34
N GLY A 173 -9.04 0.53 2.27
CA GLY A 173 -10.07 1.19 1.47
C GLY A 173 -9.94 0.91 -0.02
N ALA A 174 -8.70 0.91 -0.54
CA ALA A 174 -8.40 0.54 -1.93
C ALA A 174 -8.85 -0.90 -2.23
N MET A 175 -8.48 -1.86 -1.38
CA MET A 175 -8.88 -3.25 -1.54
C MET A 175 -10.41 -3.40 -1.56
N ILE A 176 -11.10 -2.78 -0.61
CA ILE A 176 -12.56 -2.87 -0.53
C ILE A 176 -13.24 -2.20 -1.74
N ALA A 177 -12.74 -1.04 -2.18
CA ALA A 177 -13.27 -0.34 -3.35
C ALA A 177 -13.09 -1.19 -4.62
N ALA A 178 -11.91 -1.78 -4.82
CA ALA A 178 -11.66 -2.68 -5.94
C ALA A 178 -12.61 -3.90 -5.91
N ALA A 179 -12.82 -4.49 -4.75
CA ALA A 179 -13.76 -5.59 -4.58
C ALA A 179 -15.21 -5.18 -4.88
N MET A 180 -15.67 -4.00 -4.45
CA MET A 180 -17.00 -3.50 -4.78
C MET A 180 -17.19 -3.22 -6.28
N ILE A 181 -16.14 -2.73 -6.95
CA ILE A 181 -16.16 -2.45 -8.39
C ILE A 181 -16.33 -3.75 -9.18
N ASN A 182 -15.64 -4.83 -8.77
CA ASN A 182 -15.71 -6.14 -9.43
C ASN A 182 -16.92 -6.97 -9.01
N ASN A 183 -17.36 -6.83 -7.75
CA ASN A 183 -18.51 -7.50 -7.18
C ASN A 183 -19.49 -6.47 -6.58
N PRO A 184 -20.36 -5.85 -7.40
CA PRO A 184 -21.34 -4.87 -6.91
C PRO A 184 -22.30 -5.44 -5.85
N ASN A 185 -22.50 -6.75 -5.82
CA ASN A 185 -23.37 -7.43 -4.86
C ASN A 185 -22.69 -7.74 -3.53
N LEU A 186 -21.38 -7.48 -3.41
CA LEU A 186 -20.60 -7.70 -2.18
C LEU A 186 -21.34 -7.15 -0.96
N GLN A 187 -21.58 -8.01 0.03
CA GLN A 187 -22.19 -7.59 1.29
C GLN A 187 -21.08 -7.18 2.26
N LEU A 188 -21.06 -5.90 2.64
CA LEU A 188 -20.04 -5.37 3.53
C LEU A 188 -20.10 -6.07 4.88
N SER A 189 -21.28 -6.39 5.40
CA SER A 189 -21.45 -7.07 6.69
C SER A 189 -20.80 -8.46 6.77
N MET A 190 -20.68 -9.20 5.65
CA MET A 190 -20.06 -10.54 5.62
C MET A 190 -18.53 -10.49 5.58
N LEU A 191 -17.94 -9.33 5.35
CA LEU A 191 -16.50 -9.14 5.35
C LEU A 191 -15.89 -9.26 6.77
N TRP A 192 -16.71 -9.10 7.82
CA TRP A 192 -16.21 -8.64 9.13
C TRP A 192 -16.18 -9.69 10.25
N GLU A 193 -16.89 -10.80 10.12
CA GLU A 193 -16.80 -11.91 11.10
C GLU A 193 -15.59 -12.83 10.84
N SER A 194 -14.76 -12.47 9.86
CA SER A 194 -14.02 -13.42 9.05
C SER A 194 -12.49 -13.23 9.06
N LEU A 195 -12.02 -12.01 9.35
CA LEU A 195 -10.60 -11.73 9.65
C LEU A 195 -10.27 -12.20 11.08
N ASP A 196 -10.45 -13.49 11.31
CA ASP A 196 -9.87 -14.18 12.45
C ASP A 196 -8.36 -14.39 12.17
N ASP A 197 -7.54 -14.53 13.22
CA ASP A 197 -6.11 -14.81 13.13
C ASP A 197 -5.73 -15.97 12.18
N SER A 198 -6.69 -16.82 11.81
CA SER A 198 -6.56 -17.94 10.89
C SER A 198 -6.48 -17.56 9.40
N ARG A 199 -6.91 -16.35 8.99
CA ARG A 199 -6.94 -15.96 7.57
C ARG A 199 -6.03 -14.78 7.23
N SER A 200 -5.23 -14.96 6.18
CA SER A 200 -4.40 -13.91 5.58
C SER A 200 -5.24 -12.87 4.84
N LEU A 201 -4.63 -11.69 4.63
CA LEU A 201 -5.29 -10.58 3.95
C LEU A 201 -5.58 -10.88 2.47
N ASP A 202 -4.71 -11.64 1.80
CA ASP A 202 -4.90 -12.16 0.45
C ASP A 202 -6.09 -13.13 0.36
N ALA A 203 -6.19 -14.10 1.28
CA ALA A 203 -7.29 -15.06 1.29
C ALA A 203 -8.63 -14.36 1.44
N PHE A 204 -8.67 -13.34 2.30
CA PHE A 204 -9.83 -12.49 2.48
C PHE A 204 -10.17 -11.71 1.21
N TYR A 205 -9.19 -11.06 0.58
CA TYR A 205 -9.41 -10.31 -0.66
C TYR A 205 -9.91 -11.21 -1.81
N ALA A 206 -9.39 -12.42 -1.91
CA ALA A 206 -9.80 -13.40 -2.90
C ALA A 206 -11.29 -13.75 -2.78
N GLU A 207 -11.80 -13.92 -1.56
CA GLU A 207 -13.23 -14.17 -1.31
C GLU A 207 -14.11 -12.99 -1.75
N MET A 208 -13.68 -11.74 -1.50
CA MET A 208 -14.44 -10.55 -1.89
C MET A 208 -14.59 -10.41 -3.40
N MET A 209 -13.51 -10.69 -4.12
CA MET A 209 -13.45 -10.59 -5.58
C MET A 209 -14.27 -11.69 -6.28
N CYS A 210 -14.49 -12.81 -5.59
CA CYS A 210 -15.07 -14.07 -6.10
C CYS A 210 -14.23 -14.70 -7.24
N PRO A 211 -13.96 -16.01 -7.20
CA PRO A 211 -13.27 -16.68 -8.30
C PRO A 211 -14.14 -16.71 -9.55
N GLU A 212 -13.50 -16.78 -10.72
CA GLU A 212 -14.16 -17.14 -11.97
C GLU A 212 -14.86 -18.51 -11.84
N PRO A 213 -15.96 -18.78 -12.58
CA PRO A 213 -16.75 -20.00 -12.42
C PRO A 213 -15.97 -21.31 -12.54
N ASP A 214 -14.85 -21.31 -13.28
CA ASP A 214 -13.99 -22.47 -13.56
C ASP A 214 -12.72 -22.53 -12.69
N VAL A 215 -12.53 -21.59 -11.76
CA VAL A 215 -11.35 -21.52 -10.88
C VAL A 215 -11.72 -21.94 -9.46
N THR A 216 -10.96 -22.87 -8.88
CA THR A 216 -11.18 -23.26 -7.48
C THR A 216 -10.76 -22.13 -6.54
N VAL A 217 -11.41 -22.04 -5.37
CA VAL A 217 -11.11 -21.02 -4.36
C VAL A 217 -9.64 -21.05 -3.94
N ASP A 218 -9.02 -22.22 -3.81
CA ASP A 218 -7.62 -22.33 -3.39
C ASP A 218 -6.64 -21.82 -4.46
N VAL A 219 -6.90 -22.12 -5.74
CA VAL A 219 -6.11 -21.58 -6.86
C VAL A 219 -6.27 -20.07 -6.93
N TRP A 220 -7.49 -19.56 -6.72
CA TRP A 220 -7.75 -18.13 -6.72
C TRP A 220 -7.06 -17.40 -5.57
N ARG A 221 -7.09 -17.96 -4.35
CA ARG A 221 -6.39 -17.41 -3.19
C ARG A 221 -4.88 -17.35 -3.42
N GLU A 222 -4.30 -18.43 -3.93
CA GLU A 222 -2.86 -18.48 -4.23
C GLU A 222 -2.48 -17.48 -5.33
N PHE A 223 -3.30 -17.35 -6.38
CA PHE A 223 -3.12 -16.34 -7.40
C PHE A 223 -3.13 -14.92 -6.81
N ILE A 224 -4.13 -14.59 -5.97
CA ILE A 224 -4.23 -13.29 -5.33
C ILE A 224 -3.03 -13.00 -4.43
N ARG A 225 -2.59 -13.98 -3.63
CA ARG A 225 -1.41 -13.86 -2.77
C ARG A 225 -0.16 -13.54 -3.60
N LEU A 226 0.13 -14.36 -4.61
CA LEU A 226 1.28 -14.15 -5.50
C LEU A 226 1.17 -12.82 -6.26
N PHE A 227 -0.02 -12.47 -6.74
CA PHE A 227 -0.27 -11.21 -7.45
C PHE A 227 0.04 -10.00 -6.56
N GLN A 228 -0.49 -9.98 -5.34
CA GLN A 228 -0.30 -8.87 -4.40
C GLN A 228 1.16 -8.77 -3.95
N VAL A 229 1.82 -9.88 -3.65
CA VAL A 229 3.25 -9.88 -3.28
C VAL A 229 4.11 -9.39 -4.45
N ASN A 230 3.87 -9.85 -5.67
CA ASN A 230 4.68 -9.49 -6.84
C ASN A 230 4.54 -8.03 -7.28
N HIS A 231 3.39 -7.42 -7.00
CA HIS A 231 3.08 -6.05 -7.42
C HIS A 231 3.02 -5.08 -6.24
N CYS A 232 3.56 -5.45 -5.08
CA CYS A 232 3.50 -4.60 -3.89
C CYS A 232 4.37 -3.33 -4.01
N ASP A 233 5.51 -3.40 -4.70
CA ASP A 233 6.37 -2.25 -4.97
C ASP A 233 7.35 -2.54 -6.13
N HIS A 234 7.80 -1.50 -6.84
CA HIS A 234 8.76 -1.65 -7.95
C HIS A 234 9.56 -0.35 -8.18
N GLY A 235 10.29 0.06 -7.15
CA GLY A 235 11.04 1.31 -7.10
C GLY A 235 10.15 2.55 -7.17
N ARG A 236 10.77 3.74 -7.25
CA ARG A 236 10.05 5.04 -7.26
C ARG A 236 10.10 5.78 -8.59
N GLY A 237 10.69 5.18 -9.62
CA GLY A 237 10.78 5.76 -10.96
C GLY A 237 9.55 5.52 -11.84
N ASN A 238 8.67 4.58 -11.46
CA ASN A 238 7.41 4.36 -12.18
C ASN A 238 6.42 5.50 -11.90
N ALA A 239 5.49 5.73 -12.83
CA ALA A 239 4.61 6.89 -12.79
C ALA A 239 3.74 6.97 -11.53
N SER A 240 3.20 5.86 -11.04
CA SER A 240 2.33 5.84 -9.86
C SER A 240 3.11 6.16 -8.58
N ALA A 241 4.24 5.48 -8.33
CA ALA A 241 5.06 5.73 -7.15
C ALA A 241 5.69 7.13 -7.18
N HIS A 242 6.06 7.62 -8.37
CA HIS A 242 6.60 8.97 -8.53
C HIS A 242 5.53 10.04 -8.25
N ALA A 243 4.33 9.90 -8.82
CA ALA A 243 3.22 10.81 -8.57
C ALA A 243 2.88 10.88 -7.07
N ALA A 244 2.76 9.72 -6.41
CA ALA A 244 2.51 9.65 -4.98
C ALA A 244 3.62 10.31 -4.16
N THR A 245 4.89 10.15 -4.57
CA THR A 245 6.02 10.82 -3.90
C THR A 245 5.95 12.34 -4.06
N VAL A 246 5.64 12.83 -5.26
CA VAL A 246 5.55 14.28 -5.54
C VAL A 246 4.40 14.90 -4.76
N VAL A 247 3.20 14.31 -4.80
CA VAL A 247 2.04 14.85 -4.06
C VAL A 247 2.26 14.72 -2.55
N GLY A 248 2.80 13.61 -2.06
CA GLY A 248 3.15 13.46 -0.65
C GLY A 248 4.15 14.52 -0.16
N SER A 249 5.09 14.94 -1.02
CA SER A 249 6.09 15.97 -0.68
C SER A 249 5.48 17.36 -0.45
N THR A 250 4.30 17.65 -0.99
CA THR A 250 3.58 18.92 -0.76
C THR A 250 2.77 18.91 0.54
N ARG A 251 2.90 17.86 1.35
CA ARG A 251 2.07 17.57 2.53
C ARG A 251 0.61 17.27 2.20
N GLY A 252 0.34 16.81 0.97
CA GLY A 252 -0.95 16.25 0.59
C GLY A 252 -1.33 15.05 1.47
N THR A 253 -2.62 14.73 1.51
CA THR A 253 -3.05 13.48 2.15
C THR A 253 -2.65 12.27 1.30
N LEU A 254 -2.48 11.10 1.92
CA LEU A 254 -2.18 9.85 1.19
C LEU A 254 -3.23 9.47 0.14
N ALA A 255 -4.43 10.06 0.19
CA ALA A 255 -5.47 9.89 -0.82
C ALA A 255 -5.34 10.82 -2.03
N GLU A 256 -4.56 11.90 -1.93
CA GLU A 256 -4.23 12.74 -3.08
C GLU A 256 -2.99 12.24 -3.82
N ALA A 257 -2.14 11.51 -3.10
CA ALA A 257 -0.92 10.89 -3.57
C ALA A 257 -1.22 9.56 -4.26
#